data_AF-A0A3A5ATK5-F1
#
_entry.id   AF-A0A3A5ATK5-F1
#
_cell.length_a   1.000
_cell.length_b   1.000
_cell.length_c   1.000
_cell.angle_alpha   90.00
_cell.angle_beta   90.00
_cell.angle_gamma   90.00
#
_symmetry.space_group_name_H-M   'P 1'
#
loop_
_entity.id
_entity.type
_entity.pdbx_description
1 polymer ?
#
loop_
_entity_poly.entity_id
_entity_poly.type
_entity_poly.pdbx_seq_one_letter_code
_entity_poly.pdbx_strand_id
1 'polypeptide(L)'
;MNNYSEMWNEVCFLLFENNRDKLAEKDFENQVVRAVEVLGWREFRNEIERQPKVQLGREGTLRPDLIVYGNDRRVLIVIEIKRPSENLTRDNIIGQLRSYMRQMRSDFGFLIGSDLRVYYDGRDNPDSDPLLLERIIFERNAADGINFIHLFNKNSFLNKEYDEYLKAKISKFNRKREVDSIVTKIISLEIKDKIKNFLRNEFPDVSDDTFSDAFDKVNIEISKKEIAGLLPVKPKERKTGSRMRKPLESIEIRKIESSKIASISFENYRNEVGLRQIYAVLYYMKQGVDFTSAIHEALRLFPNVKHYNTIEDKCARRFAGNVGTFIAWFESGQILGKLQDKFHFSDHDYNIFKNLLSNRQ
;
A
#
# COMPACT_ATOMS: atom_id res chain seq x y z
N MET A 1 33.59 17.57 15.25
CA MET A 1 33.07 16.27 14.77
C MET A 1 31.60 16.24 15.12
N ASN A 2 30.70 16.04 14.16
CA ASN A 2 29.28 15.88 14.45
C ASN A 2 29.09 14.52 15.14
N ASN A 3 28.63 14.53 16.39
CA ASN A 3 28.33 13.30 17.11
C ASN A 3 26.91 12.85 16.77
N TYR A 4 26.74 12.20 15.60
CA TYR A 4 25.42 11.74 15.13
C TYR A 4 24.73 10.78 16.12
N SER A 5 25.50 10.02 16.90
CA SER A 5 24.97 9.15 17.96
C SER A 5 24.32 9.94 19.08
N GLU A 6 24.97 11.00 19.56
CA GLU A 6 24.42 11.86 20.62
C GLU A 6 23.17 12.62 20.14
N MET A 7 23.18 13.12 18.91
CA MET A 7 22.02 13.75 18.28
C MET A 7 20.83 12.78 18.16
N TRP A 8 21.06 11.53 17.73
CA TRP A 8 19.99 10.53 17.68
C TRP A 8 19.44 10.21 19.06
N ASN A 9 20.33 10.10 20.06
CA ASN A 9 19.93 9.86 21.44
C ASN A 9 19.11 11.04 22.01
N GLU A 10 19.41 12.28 21.63
CA GLU A 10 18.59 13.44 21.96
C GLU A 10 17.21 13.38 21.28
N VAL A 11 17.14 12.98 20.00
CA VAL A 11 15.86 12.74 19.32
C VAL A 11 15.04 11.65 20.02
N CYS A 12 15.66 10.54 20.43
CA CYS A 12 14.99 9.49 21.20
C CYS A 12 14.46 10.01 22.54
N PHE A 13 15.26 10.82 23.25
CA PHE A 13 14.84 11.45 24.49
C PHE A 13 13.62 12.34 24.29
N LEU A 14 13.65 13.20 23.27
CA LEU A 14 12.57 14.15 22.96
C LEU A 14 11.29 13.46 22.49
N LEU A 15 11.39 12.40 21.68
CA LEU A 15 10.23 11.79 21.00
C LEU A 15 9.67 10.56 21.71
N PHE A 16 10.45 9.90 22.56
CA PHE A 16 10.03 8.67 23.22
C PHE A 16 10.14 8.74 24.74
N GLU A 17 11.34 9.00 25.29
CA GLU A 17 11.59 8.85 26.74
C GLU A 17 10.88 9.92 27.57
N ASN A 18 10.80 11.16 27.06
CA ASN A 18 10.10 12.26 27.72
C ASN A 18 8.58 12.24 27.49
N ASN A 19 8.09 11.34 26.61
CA ASN A 19 6.71 11.30 26.18
C ASN A 19 6.00 10.06 26.74
N ARG A 20 5.64 10.11 28.02
CA ARG A 20 4.69 9.12 28.59
C ARG A 20 3.35 9.27 27.85
N ASP A 21 2.64 8.16 27.62
CA ASP A 21 1.41 7.95 26.81
C ASP A 21 0.20 8.93 26.98
N LYS A 22 0.39 10.07 27.66
CA LYS A 22 -0.62 11.05 28.05
C LYS A 22 -0.39 12.47 27.50
N LEU A 23 0.66 12.71 26.72
CA LEU A 23 0.88 14.06 26.16
C LEU A 23 -0.20 14.41 25.13
N ALA A 24 -0.70 15.65 25.21
CA ALA A 24 -1.55 16.19 24.17
C ALA A 24 -0.74 16.33 22.86
N GLU A 25 -1.42 16.22 21.73
CA GLU A 25 -0.81 16.26 20.39
C GLU A 25 0.01 17.54 20.16
N LYS A 26 -0.48 18.68 20.67
CA LYS A 26 0.23 19.95 20.63
C LYS A 26 1.55 19.95 21.42
N ASP A 27 1.59 19.26 22.55
CA ASP A 27 2.82 19.13 23.34
C ASP A 27 3.82 18.20 22.65
N PHE A 28 3.32 17.16 21.97
CA PHE A 28 4.15 16.28 21.15
C PHE A 28 4.68 17.02 19.91
N GLU A 29 3.88 17.83 19.22
CA GLU A 29 4.33 18.71 18.12
C GLU A 29 5.51 19.59 18.56
N ASN A 30 5.47 20.16 19.77
CA ASN A 30 6.60 20.93 20.30
C ASN A 30 7.88 20.09 20.45
N GLN A 31 7.78 18.82 20.87
CA GLN A 31 8.95 17.93 20.93
C GLN A 31 9.45 17.55 19.54
N VAL A 32 8.55 17.36 18.58
CA VAL A 32 8.92 17.14 17.17
C VAL A 32 9.69 18.33 16.61
N VAL A 33 9.25 19.57 16.88
CA VAL A 33 10.01 20.75 16.44
C VAL A 33 11.42 20.73 17.03
N ARG A 34 11.57 20.48 18.33
CA ARG A 34 12.89 20.38 18.96
C ARG A 34 13.75 19.28 18.32
N ALA A 35 13.18 18.12 18.02
CA ALA A 35 13.89 17.04 17.34
C ALA A 35 14.34 17.43 15.92
N VAL A 36 13.53 18.21 15.19
CA VAL A 36 13.92 18.77 13.89
C VAL A 36 15.01 19.83 14.05
N GLU A 37 15.03 20.57 15.16
CA GLU A 37 16.12 21.51 15.48
C GLU A 37 17.45 20.82 15.82
N VAL A 38 17.41 19.61 16.39
CA VAL A 38 18.60 18.75 16.56
C VAL A 38 19.24 18.44 15.21
N LEU A 39 18.45 18.28 14.14
CA LEU A 39 18.95 18.11 12.77
C LEU A 39 19.59 19.40 12.19
N GLY A 40 19.54 20.52 12.89
CA GLY A 40 20.19 21.78 12.51
C GLY A 40 19.28 22.77 11.76
N TRP A 41 18.01 22.42 11.54
CA TRP A 41 16.99 23.34 11.01
C TRP A 41 16.51 24.29 12.11
N ARG A 42 16.14 25.52 11.78
CA ARG A 42 15.81 26.53 12.80
C ARG A 42 14.50 27.27 12.53
N GLU A 43 13.61 27.27 13.52
CA GLU A 43 12.35 28.02 13.47
C GLU A 43 12.59 29.54 13.38
N PHE A 44 13.53 30.09 14.17
CA PHE A 44 13.84 31.53 14.15
C PHE A 44 14.39 32.04 12.80
N ARG A 45 14.91 31.12 11.95
CA ARG A 45 15.36 31.43 10.58
C ARG A 45 14.27 31.21 9.53
N ASN A 46 13.05 30.90 9.98
CA ASN A 46 11.93 30.50 9.13
C ASN A 46 12.22 29.27 8.26
N GLU A 47 13.11 28.38 8.73
CA GLU A 47 13.40 27.11 8.07
C GLU A 47 12.40 26.02 8.48
N ILE A 48 11.73 26.22 9.62
CA ILE A 48 10.64 25.38 10.11
C ILE A 48 9.39 26.25 10.20
N GLU A 49 8.27 25.77 9.67
CA GLU A 49 6.97 26.43 9.79
C GLU A 49 5.93 25.44 10.31
N ARG A 50 5.17 25.85 11.32
CA ARG A 50 4.13 25.03 11.94
C ARG A 50 2.77 25.35 11.38
N GLN A 51 1.99 24.30 11.11
CA GLN A 51 0.60 24.37 10.70
C GLN A 51 0.31 25.41 9.60
N PRO A 52 1.14 25.52 8.54
CA PRO A 52 0.98 26.54 7.52
C PRO A 52 -0.35 26.37 6.80
N LYS A 53 -1.02 27.48 6.50
CA LYS A 53 -2.24 27.48 5.71
C LYS A 53 -1.87 27.63 4.23
N VAL A 54 -2.03 26.56 3.47
CA VAL A 54 -1.73 26.57 2.03
C VAL A 54 -3.03 26.58 1.26
N GLN A 55 -3.29 27.68 0.56
CA GLN A 55 -4.48 27.83 -0.27
C GLN A 55 -4.37 26.97 -1.54
N LEU A 56 -5.35 26.10 -1.78
CA LEU A 56 -5.45 25.31 -3.00
C LEU A 56 -6.54 25.88 -3.90
N GLY A 57 -6.21 26.93 -4.64
CA GLY A 57 -7.16 27.58 -5.53
C GLY A 57 -8.46 27.96 -4.81
N ARG A 58 -9.62 27.62 -5.42
CA ARG A 58 -10.95 27.95 -4.90
C ARG A 58 -11.57 26.88 -3.99
N GLU A 59 -11.02 25.67 -3.93
CA GLU A 59 -11.73 24.49 -3.40
C GLU A 59 -11.20 23.95 -2.06
N GLY A 60 -10.12 24.52 -1.48
CA GLY A 60 -9.67 24.08 -0.16
C GLY A 60 -8.43 24.76 0.40
N THR A 61 -8.11 24.42 1.65
CA THR A 61 -6.87 24.81 2.34
C THR A 61 -6.22 23.55 2.91
N LEU A 62 -4.92 23.37 2.67
CA LEU A 62 -4.13 22.36 3.36
C LEU A 62 -3.51 22.95 4.62
N ARG A 63 -3.34 22.07 5.60
CA ARG A 63 -2.68 22.41 6.85
C ARG A 63 -1.83 21.23 7.33
N PRO A 64 -0.64 21.00 6.75
CA PRO A 64 0.29 20.01 7.28
C PRO A 64 0.76 20.46 8.68
N ASP A 65 1.18 19.53 9.53
CA ASP A 65 1.58 19.88 10.90
C ASP A 65 2.87 20.70 10.91
N LEU A 66 3.86 20.30 10.10
CA LEU A 66 5.18 20.92 10.04
C LEU A 66 5.76 20.89 8.63
N ILE A 67 6.48 21.96 8.27
CA ILE A 67 7.23 22.05 7.02
C ILE A 67 8.66 22.48 7.30
N VAL A 68 9.61 21.87 6.60
CA VAL A 68 11.00 22.29 6.53
C VAL A 68 11.31 22.89 5.16
N TYR A 69 11.87 24.10 5.15
CA TYR A 69 12.25 24.84 3.95
C TYR A 69 13.76 24.84 3.72
N GLY A 70 14.14 24.87 2.44
CA GLY A 70 15.49 25.21 2.01
C GLY A 70 15.74 26.71 2.04
N ASN A 71 16.99 27.09 1.79
CA ASN A 71 17.42 28.50 1.76
C ASN A 71 16.66 29.33 0.70
N ASP A 72 16.14 28.68 -0.34
CA ASP A 72 15.37 29.29 -1.42
C ASP A 72 13.85 29.22 -1.20
N ARG A 73 13.41 28.91 0.03
CA ARG A 73 12.00 28.73 0.41
C ARG A 73 11.28 27.59 -0.33
N ARG A 74 12.00 26.69 -1.01
CA ARG A 74 11.39 25.43 -1.48
C ARG A 74 11.14 24.51 -0.29
N VAL A 75 10.00 23.82 -0.34
CA VAL A 75 9.60 22.82 0.65
C VAL A 75 10.50 21.59 0.46
N LEU A 76 11.34 21.31 1.45
CA LEU A 76 12.24 20.16 1.42
C LEU A 76 11.60 18.94 2.05
N ILE A 77 10.96 19.12 3.20
CA ILE A 77 10.37 18.04 3.99
C ILE A 77 9.00 18.48 4.48
N VAL A 78 8.00 17.63 4.29
CA VAL A 78 6.70 17.72 4.96
C VAL A 78 6.67 16.74 6.12
N ILE A 79 6.18 17.18 7.28
CA ILE A 79 6.11 16.34 8.48
C ILE A 79 4.67 16.28 8.96
N GLU A 80 4.14 15.06 9.05
CA GLU A 80 2.85 14.73 9.64
C GLU A 80 3.08 14.12 11.02
N ILE A 81 2.36 14.60 12.02
CA ILE A 81 2.52 14.19 13.41
C ILE A 81 1.24 13.49 13.86
N LYS A 82 1.42 12.39 14.57
CA LYS A 82 0.33 11.68 15.25
C LYS A 82 0.77 11.38 16.67
N ARG A 83 -0.19 11.15 17.55
CA ARG A 83 0.13 10.80 18.94
C ARG A 83 0.92 9.48 18.96
N PRO A 84 1.87 9.28 19.89
CA PRO A 84 2.62 8.04 19.99
C PRO A 84 1.75 6.78 20.11
N SER A 85 0.57 6.90 20.71
CA SER A 85 -0.39 5.80 20.87
C SER A 85 -1.19 5.45 19.60
N GLU A 86 -1.09 6.24 18.53
CA GLU A 86 -1.83 5.99 17.29
C GLU A 86 -1.16 4.93 16.41
N ASN A 87 -2.00 4.16 15.71
CA ASN A 87 -1.54 3.24 14.69
C ASN A 87 -1.23 3.97 13.38
N LEU A 88 0.06 4.19 13.13
CA LEU A 88 0.57 4.85 11.92
C LEU A 88 0.39 4.02 10.63
N THR A 89 -0.08 2.77 10.69
CA THR A 89 -0.38 1.97 9.47
C THR A 89 -1.73 2.29 8.85
N ARG A 90 -2.50 3.22 9.42
CA ARG A 90 -3.80 3.60 8.87
C ARG A 90 -3.65 4.38 7.56
N ASP A 91 -4.38 3.96 6.54
CA ASP A 91 -4.24 4.51 5.18
C ASP A 91 -4.64 5.99 5.08
N ASN A 92 -5.58 6.44 5.90
CA ASN A 92 -5.98 7.85 5.92
C ASN A 92 -4.83 8.78 6.35
N ILE A 93 -3.93 8.30 7.23
CA ILE A 93 -2.77 9.07 7.71
C ILE A 93 -1.70 9.15 6.61
N ILE A 94 -1.38 8.01 5.99
CA ILE A 94 -0.43 7.96 4.87
C ILE A 94 -0.97 8.77 3.68
N GLY A 95 -2.29 8.71 3.43
CA GLY A 95 -2.97 9.47 2.41
C GLY A 95 -2.89 10.98 2.63
N GLN A 96 -2.97 11.46 3.88
CA GLN A 96 -2.76 12.87 4.23
C GLN A 96 -1.33 13.31 3.93
N LEU A 97 -0.33 12.60 4.44
CA LEU A 97 1.09 12.91 4.17
C LEU A 97 1.38 12.95 2.67
N ARG A 98 0.90 11.94 1.92
CA ARG A 98 1.00 11.90 0.45
C ARG A 98 0.40 13.13 -0.22
N SER A 99 -0.79 13.53 0.22
CA SER A 99 -1.47 14.73 -0.30
C SER A 99 -0.60 15.96 -0.08
N TYR A 100 -0.07 16.14 1.12
CA TYR A 100 0.80 17.27 1.44
C TYR A 100 2.10 17.27 0.63
N MET A 101 2.81 16.14 0.55
CA MET A 101 4.04 16.01 -0.23
C MET A 101 3.86 16.44 -1.68
N ARG A 102 2.81 15.94 -2.35
CA ARG A 102 2.57 16.24 -3.78
C ARG A 102 2.18 17.68 -4.03
N GLN A 103 1.28 18.21 -3.22
CA GLN A 103 0.75 19.55 -3.40
C GLN A 103 1.82 20.60 -3.07
N MET A 104 2.71 20.29 -2.13
CA MET A 104 3.86 21.12 -1.78
C MET A 104 5.13 20.83 -2.60
N ARG A 105 5.09 19.82 -3.49
CA ARG A 105 6.23 19.35 -4.30
C ARG A 105 7.47 19.03 -3.45
N SER A 106 7.24 18.40 -2.31
CA SER A 106 8.29 17.96 -1.40
C SER A 106 8.70 16.53 -1.73
N ASP A 107 10.01 16.32 -1.93
CA ASP A 107 10.54 14.99 -2.23
C ASP A 107 10.50 14.07 -1.01
N PHE A 108 10.54 14.61 0.21
CA PHE A 108 10.59 13.83 1.45
C PHE A 108 9.41 14.12 2.38
N GLY A 109 8.91 13.07 3.02
CA GLY A 109 7.83 13.16 3.98
C GLY A 109 8.14 12.36 5.23
N PHE A 110 7.97 12.94 6.41
CA PHE A 110 8.09 12.21 7.67
C PHE A 110 6.72 12.01 8.30
N LEU A 111 6.46 10.78 8.74
CA LEU A 111 5.35 10.49 9.64
C LEU A 111 5.92 10.13 11.00
N ILE A 112 5.58 10.91 12.02
CA ILE A 112 6.14 10.79 13.37
C ILE A 112 5.03 10.49 14.37
N GLY A 113 5.18 9.39 15.11
CA GLY A 113 4.28 8.98 16.19
C GLY A 113 4.95 7.94 17.10
N SER A 114 4.46 6.70 17.12
CA SER A 114 5.11 5.58 17.84
C SER A 114 6.49 5.23 17.29
N ASP A 115 6.69 5.48 16.00
CA ASP A 115 7.94 5.34 15.28
C ASP A 115 8.12 6.51 14.30
N LEU A 116 9.30 6.62 13.72
CA LEU A 116 9.60 7.55 12.63
C LEU A 116 9.54 6.79 11.30
N ARG A 117 8.75 7.29 10.35
CA ARG A 117 8.69 6.75 8.99
C ARG A 117 9.12 7.79 7.98
N VAL A 118 10.09 7.43 7.16
CA VAL A 118 10.65 8.30 6.13
C VAL A 118 10.13 7.86 4.77
N TYR A 119 9.43 8.77 4.10
CA TYR A 119 8.87 8.58 2.77
C TYR A 119 9.58 9.44 1.73
N TYR A 120 9.62 8.95 0.49
CA TYR A 120 10.17 9.64 -0.67
C TYR A 120 9.18 9.64 -1.84
N ASP A 121 8.86 10.81 -2.38
CA ASP A 121 7.97 11.01 -3.55
C ASP A 121 8.64 11.88 -4.64
N GLY A 122 9.97 11.89 -4.67
CA GLY A 122 10.75 12.61 -5.66
C GLY A 122 10.81 11.91 -7.02
N ARG A 123 11.56 12.51 -7.96
CA ARG A 123 11.57 12.10 -9.38
C ARG A 123 12.01 10.66 -9.63
N ASP A 124 12.88 10.11 -8.79
CA ASP A 124 13.38 8.75 -8.96
C ASP A 124 12.41 7.70 -8.39
N ASN A 125 11.28 8.12 -7.80
CA ASN A 125 10.27 7.22 -7.27
C ASN A 125 9.63 6.42 -8.42
N PRO A 126 9.80 5.09 -8.46
CA PRO A 126 9.27 4.24 -9.53
C PRO A 126 7.80 3.88 -9.34
N ASP A 127 7.13 4.40 -8.29
CA ASP A 127 5.77 4.03 -7.93
C ASP A 127 4.79 5.21 -7.97
N SER A 128 3.52 4.81 -8.06
CA SER A 128 2.33 5.55 -7.67
C SER A 128 2.54 6.55 -6.56
N ASP A 129 3.10 6.02 -5.48
CA ASP A 129 2.95 6.51 -4.13
C ASP A 129 4.30 6.72 -3.47
N PRO A 130 4.34 7.57 -2.42
CA PRO A 130 5.57 7.79 -1.69
C PRO A 130 6.17 6.46 -1.20
N LEU A 131 7.43 6.24 -1.56
CA LEU A 131 8.19 5.06 -1.18
C LEU A 131 8.60 5.17 0.30
N LEU A 132 8.19 4.19 1.12
CA LEU A 132 8.72 4.07 2.49
C LEU A 132 10.19 3.63 2.43
N LEU A 133 11.10 4.56 2.73
CA LEU A 133 12.54 4.32 2.74
C LEU A 133 13.00 3.61 4.00
N GLU A 134 12.46 4.02 5.16
CA GLU A 134 12.83 3.48 6.46
C GLU A 134 11.69 3.62 7.46
N ARG A 135 11.61 2.65 8.38
CA ARG A 135 10.82 2.73 9.61
C ARG A 135 11.78 2.56 10.78
N ILE A 136 11.94 3.62 11.55
CA ILE A 136 12.94 3.72 12.61
C ILE A 136 12.22 3.70 13.96
N ILE A 137 12.59 2.75 14.81
CA ILE A 137 12.11 2.68 16.19
C ILE A 137 12.98 3.62 17.03
N PHE A 138 12.36 4.37 17.95
CA PHE A 138 13.09 5.25 18.86
C PHE A 138 13.84 4.46 19.93
N GLU A 139 15.04 4.00 19.58
CA GLU A 139 15.95 3.30 20.46
C GLU A 139 17.33 3.95 20.42
N ARG A 140 17.92 4.20 21.60
CA ARG A 140 19.25 4.82 21.69
C ARG A 140 20.28 4.00 20.93
N ASN A 141 21.20 4.70 20.27
CA ASN A 141 22.28 4.11 19.48
C ASN A 141 21.84 3.17 18.34
N ALA A 142 20.56 3.19 17.94
CA ALA A 142 20.08 2.41 16.80
C ALA A 142 20.75 2.90 15.50
N ALA A 143 21.34 1.98 14.74
CA ALA A 143 22.15 2.30 13.56
C ALA A 143 21.36 3.00 12.46
N ASP A 144 20.10 2.61 12.26
CA ASP A 144 19.14 3.25 11.34
C ASP A 144 18.82 4.68 11.76
N GLY A 145 18.65 4.92 13.07
CA GLY A 145 18.47 6.25 13.65
C GLY A 145 19.69 7.16 13.51
N ILE A 146 20.90 6.63 13.79
CA ILE A 146 22.15 7.36 13.59
C ILE A 146 22.33 7.72 12.10
N ASN A 147 22.05 6.78 11.22
CA ASN A 147 22.08 7.02 9.78
C ASN A 147 21.04 8.06 9.34
N PHE A 148 19.84 8.06 9.93
CA PHE A 148 18.85 9.11 9.71
C PHE A 148 19.38 10.50 10.08
N ILE A 149 20.02 10.65 11.24
CA ILE A 149 20.66 11.92 11.61
C ILE A 149 21.70 12.32 10.57
N HIS A 150 22.57 11.40 10.15
CA HIS A 150 23.57 11.68 9.14
C HIS A 150 22.93 12.20 7.84
N LEU A 151 21.91 11.51 7.32
CA LEU A 151 21.30 11.86 6.03
C LEU A 151 20.43 13.13 6.06
N PHE A 152 19.73 13.38 7.16
CA PHE A 152 18.75 14.46 7.28
C PHE A 152 19.21 15.63 8.15
N ASN A 153 20.43 15.56 8.70
CA ASN A 153 21.10 16.75 9.21
C ASN A 153 21.20 17.78 8.09
N LYS A 154 20.92 19.04 8.40
CA LYS A 154 20.84 20.13 7.43
C LYS A 154 22.02 20.19 6.46
N ASN A 155 23.25 20.08 6.95
CA ASN A 155 24.43 20.19 6.08
C ASN A 155 24.50 19.02 5.09
N SER A 156 24.43 17.80 5.61
CA SER A 156 24.45 16.57 4.81
C SER A 156 23.28 16.49 3.84
N PHE A 157 22.08 16.89 4.28
CA PHE A 157 20.87 16.91 3.47
C PHE A 157 20.99 17.91 2.31
N LEU A 158 21.44 19.14 2.58
CA LEU A 158 21.63 20.15 1.53
C LEU A 158 22.74 19.76 0.54
N ASN A 159 23.75 19.03 1.00
CA ASN A 159 24.80 18.43 0.17
C ASN A 159 24.34 17.17 -0.58
N LYS A 160 23.11 16.71 -0.37
CA LYS A 160 22.54 15.49 -0.97
C LYS A 160 23.33 14.22 -0.66
N GLU A 161 23.89 14.11 0.54
CA GLU A 161 24.58 12.89 0.99
C GLU A 161 23.64 11.68 1.03
N TYR A 162 22.32 11.88 0.92
CA TYR A 162 21.32 10.84 0.76
C TYR A 162 21.23 10.19 -0.62
N ASP A 163 21.88 10.72 -1.67
CA ASP A 163 21.70 10.25 -3.05
C ASP A 163 22.09 8.76 -3.22
N GLU A 164 23.21 8.34 -2.64
CA GLU A 164 23.65 6.93 -2.71
C GLU A 164 22.72 6.00 -1.93
N TYR A 165 22.31 6.43 -0.74
CA TYR A 165 21.34 5.73 0.08
C TYR A 165 20.01 5.53 -0.67
N LEU A 166 19.52 6.59 -1.31
CA LEU A 166 18.28 6.58 -2.07
C LEU A 166 18.37 5.63 -3.28
N LYS A 167 19.44 5.71 -4.07
CA LYS A 167 19.69 4.79 -5.20
C LYS A 167 19.69 3.34 -4.76
N ALA A 168 20.37 3.03 -3.65
CA ALA A 168 20.42 1.67 -3.11
C ALA A 168 19.02 1.18 -2.67
N LYS A 169 18.24 2.03 -1.99
CA LYS A 169 16.88 1.70 -1.54
C LYS A 169 15.91 1.51 -2.71
N ILE A 170 15.94 2.39 -3.71
CA ILE A 170 15.11 2.28 -4.92
C ILE A 170 15.49 1.03 -5.73
N SER A 171 16.79 0.76 -5.90
CA SER A 171 17.25 -0.46 -6.60
C SER A 171 16.76 -1.73 -5.90
N LYS A 172 16.88 -1.79 -4.57
CA LYS A 172 16.35 -2.91 -3.77
C LYS A 172 14.83 -3.05 -3.91
N PHE A 173 14.10 -1.93 -3.92
CA PHE A 173 12.65 -1.92 -4.12
C PHE A 173 12.26 -2.45 -5.52
N ASN A 174 12.90 -1.96 -6.57
CA ASN A 174 12.66 -2.38 -7.95
C ASN A 174 12.97 -3.86 -8.15
N ARG A 175 14.12 -4.34 -7.65
CA ARG A 175 14.46 -5.76 -7.67
C ARG A 175 13.40 -6.61 -6.98
N LYS A 176 12.88 -6.18 -5.83
CA LYS A 176 11.81 -6.90 -5.14
C LYS A 176 10.54 -6.97 -5.98
N ARG A 177 10.13 -5.87 -6.62
CA ARG A 177 8.98 -5.84 -7.54
C ARG A 177 9.17 -6.74 -8.75
N GLU A 178 10.37 -6.74 -9.32
CA GLU A 178 10.72 -7.60 -10.45
C GLU A 178 10.64 -9.08 -10.07
N VAL A 179 11.22 -9.46 -8.93
CA VAL A 179 11.10 -10.83 -8.40
C VAL A 179 9.64 -11.20 -8.16
N ASP A 180 8.86 -10.35 -7.50
CA ASP A 180 7.43 -10.61 -7.26
C ASP A 180 6.64 -10.75 -8.58
N SER A 181 6.99 -9.96 -9.62
CA SER A 181 6.41 -10.07 -10.96
C SER A 181 6.75 -11.40 -11.64
N ILE A 182 8.02 -11.80 -11.60
CA ILE A 182 8.48 -13.07 -12.17
C ILE A 182 7.82 -14.25 -11.45
N VAL A 183 7.79 -14.25 -10.11
CA VAL A 183 7.12 -15.30 -9.33
C VAL A 183 5.63 -15.39 -9.70
N THR A 184 4.96 -14.25 -9.90
CA THR A 184 3.55 -14.23 -10.33
C THR A 184 3.38 -14.85 -11.72
N LYS A 185 4.31 -14.59 -12.65
CA LYS A 185 4.31 -15.22 -13.98
C LYS A 185 4.56 -16.73 -13.89
N ILE A 186 5.53 -17.17 -13.07
CA ILE A 186 5.87 -18.60 -12.92
C ILE A 186 4.68 -19.43 -12.41
N ILE A 187 3.84 -18.84 -11.55
CA ILE A 187 2.69 -19.52 -10.94
C ILE A 187 1.41 -19.38 -11.80
N SER A 188 1.49 -18.67 -12.94
CA SER A 188 0.33 -18.43 -13.79
C SER A 188 -0.17 -19.70 -14.49
N LEU A 189 -1.44 -19.68 -14.88
CA LEU A 189 -2.03 -20.76 -15.68
C LEU A 189 -1.30 -20.94 -17.02
N GLU A 190 -0.86 -19.85 -17.65
CA GLU A 190 -0.09 -19.90 -18.91
C GLU A 190 1.18 -20.74 -18.77
N ILE A 191 1.91 -20.61 -17.66
CA ILE A 191 3.10 -21.44 -17.41
C ILE A 191 2.71 -22.89 -17.11
N LYS A 192 1.59 -23.15 -16.43
CA LYS A 192 1.07 -24.52 -16.25
C LYS A 192 0.78 -25.19 -17.60
N ASP A 193 0.16 -24.48 -18.53
CA ASP A 193 -0.11 -25.00 -19.87
C ASP A 193 1.18 -25.25 -20.65
N LYS A 194 2.18 -24.35 -20.55
CA LYS A 194 3.51 -24.57 -21.14
C LYS A 194 4.21 -25.79 -20.56
N ILE A 195 4.06 -26.06 -19.26
CA ILE A 195 4.61 -27.26 -18.62
C ILE A 195 3.89 -28.51 -19.14
N LYS A 196 2.55 -28.48 -19.25
CA LYS A 196 1.79 -29.60 -19.83
C LYS A 196 2.24 -29.87 -21.27
N ASN A 197 2.39 -28.84 -22.10
CA ASN A 197 2.87 -28.97 -23.47
C ASN A 197 4.32 -29.44 -23.56
N PHE A 198 5.19 -28.96 -22.68
CA PHE A 198 6.57 -29.43 -22.58
C PHE A 198 6.60 -30.93 -22.26
N LEU A 199 5.83 -31.36 -21.26
CA LEU A 199 5.73 -32.77 -20.89
C LEU A 199 5.10 -33.61 -22.01
N ARG A 200 4.11 -33.09 -22.74
CA ARG A 200 3.52 -33.77 -23.91
C ARG A 200 4.57 -34.08 -24.98
N ASN A 201 5.52 -33.19 -25.20
CA ASN A 201 6.57 -33.35 -26.21
C ASN A 201 7.59 -34.46 -25.86
N GLU A 202 7.72 -34.82 -24.57
CA GLU A 202 8.57 -35.93 -24.13
C GLU A 202 7.97 -37.31 -24.45
N PHE A 203 6.69 -37.37 -24.88
CA PHE A 203 5.99 -38.61 -25.22
C PHE A 203 5.39 -38.56 -26.64
N PRO A 204 6.21 -38.43 -27.71
CA PRO A 204 5.71 -38.23 -29.07
C PRO A 204 4.89 -39.41 -29.60
N ASP A 205 5.21 -40.64 -29.18
CA ASP A 205 4.57 -41.88 -29.65
C ASP A 205 3.23 -42.21 -28.94
N VAL A 206 2.84 -41.38 -27.96
CA VAL A 206 1.59 -41.56 -27.19
C VAL A 206 0.48 -40.70 -27.79
N SER A 207 -0.73 -41.24 -27.92
CA SER A 207 -1.90 -40.48 -28.39
C SER A 207 -2.28 -39.39 -27.38
N ASP A 208 -2.88 -38.30 -27.86
CA ASP A 208 -3.28 -37.17 -27.01
C ASP A 208 -4.25 -37.58 -25.90
N ASP A 209 -5.20 -38.47 -26.21
CA ASP A 209 -6.15 -39.01 -25.23
C ASP A 209 -5.44 -39.82 -24.13
N THR A 210 -4.51 -40.70 -24.51
CA THR A 210 -3.75 -41.51 -23.56
C THR A 210 -2.85 -40.64 -22.67
N PHE A 211 -2.24 -39.60 -23.25
CA PHE A 211 -1.46 -38.65 -22.48
C PHE A 211 -2.33 -37.85 -21.52
N SER A 212 -3.50 -37.38 -21.94
CA SER A 212 -4.41 -36.63 -21.07
C SER A 212 -4.90 -37.47 -19.90
N ASP A 213 -5.35 -38.70 -20.15
CA ASP A 213 -5.79 -39.63 -19.11
C ASP A 213 -4.68 -39.98 -18.10
N ALA A 214 -3.43 -40.06 -18.58
CA ALA A 214 -2.27 -40.26 -17.73
C ALA A 214 -1.92 -39.00 -16.92
N PHE A 215 -1.96 -37.83 -17.56
CA PHE A 215 -1.63 -36.55 -16.96
C PHE A 215 -2.65 -36.15 -15.88
N ASP A 216 -3.93 -36.45 -16.06
CA ASP A 216 -4.99 -36.19 -15.07
C ASP A 216 -4.82 -37.01 -13.77
N LYS A 217 -3.99 -38.06 -13.80
CA LYS A 217 -3.60 -38.86 -12.62
C LYS A 217 -2.39 -38.29 -11.89
N VAL A 218 -1.75 -37.25 -12.43
CA VAL A 218 -0.55 -36.62 -11.87
C VAL A 218 -0.88 -35.20 -11.40
N ASN A 219 -0.53 -34.87 -10.15
CA ASN A 219 -0.65 -33.51 -9.65
C ASN A 219 0.70 -32.79 -9.78
N ILE A 220 0.74 -31.68 -10.54
CA ILE A 220 1.89 -30.79 -10.64
C ILE A 220 1.47 -29.40 -10.16
N GLU A 221 1.99 -28.99 -9.01
CA GLU A 221 1.70 -27.68 -8.43
C GLU A 221 2.99 -26.87 -8.26
N ILE A 222 3.00 -25.66 -8.84
CA ILE A 222 4.03 -24.65 -8.58
C ILE A 222 3.39 -23.57 -7.74
N SER A 223 3.89 -23.39 -6.52
CA SER A 223 3.35 -22.45 -5.55
C SER A 223 4.48 -21.63 -4.90
N LYS A 224 4.11 -20.55 -4.21
CA LYS A 224 5.07 -19.77 -3.43
C LYS A 224 5.53 -20.61 -2.25
N LYS A 225 6.84 -20.63 -1.99
CA LYS A 225 7.37 -21.19 -0.74
C LYS A 225 6.77 -20.45 0.44
N GLU A 226 6.11 -21.16 1.34
CA GLU A 226 5.72 -20.61 2.63
C GLU A 226 7.00 -20.35 3.45
N ILE A 227 7.24 -19.08 3.78
CA ILE A 227 8.28 -18.73 4.75
C ILE A 227 7.64 -18.90 6.13
N ALA A 228 7.96 -20.00 6.80
CA ALA A 228 7.59 -20.19 8.20
C ALA A 228 8.32 -19.16 9.06
N GLY A 229 7.63 -18.07 9.41
CA GLY A 229 8.17 -17.04 10.31
C GLY A 229 7.62 -15.65 10.04
N LEU A 230 6.38 -15.42 10.47
CA LEU A 230 5.76 -14.15 10.91
C LEU A 230 4.24 -14.38 10.97
N LEU A 231 3.81 -15.24 11.90
CA LEU A 231 2.40 -15.22 12.30
C LEU A 231 2.15 -13.87 12.99
N PRO A 232 1.11 -13.10 12.60
CA PRO A 232 0.67 -11.99 13.41
C PRO A 232 0.27 -12.54 14.78
N VAL A 233 0.88 -12.00 15.84
CA VAL A 233 0.50 -12.28 17.22
C VAL A 233 -1.00 -12.04 17.33
N LYS A 234 -1.77 -13.12 17.55
CA LYS A 234 -3.20 -13.01 17.84
C LYS A 234 -3.37 -12.09 19.05
N PRO A 235 -4.20 -11.03 18.98
CA PRO A 235 -4.54 -10.25 20.16
C PRO A 235 -5.18 -11.18 21.18
N LYS A 236 -4.69 -11.17 22.43
CA LYS A 236 -5.37 -11.84 23.55
C LYS A 236 -6.76 -11.24 23.70
N GLU A 237 -7.79 -12.00 23.36
CA GLU A 237 -9.19 -11.65 23.63
C GLU A 237 -9.38 -11.45 25.14
N ARG A 238 -9.72 -10.21 25.53
CA ARG A 238 -10.35 -9.96 26.82
C ARG A 238 -11.79 -10.46 26.72
N LYS A 239 -12.12 -11.44 27.57
CA LYS A 239 -13.47 -11.97 27.74
C LYS A 239 -14.40 -10.87 28.25
N THR A 240 -15.30 -10.40 27.39
CA THR A 240 -16.59 -9.82 27.83
C THR A 240 -17.68 -10.57 27.08
N GLY A 241 -18.52 -11.27 27.84
CA GLY A 241 -19.48 -12.22 27.31
C GLY A 241 -20.57 -11.56 26.46
N SER A 242 -20.91 -12.20 25.35
CA SER A 242 -22.29 -12.25 24.85
C SER A 242 -22.48 -13.45 23.90
N ARG A 243 -23.64 -14.08 24.06
CA ARG A 243 -24.29 -15.18 23.30
C ARG A 243 -23.56 -15.83 22.11
N MET A 244 -23.39 -17.15 22.24
CA MET A 244 -23.06 -18.10 21.15
C MET A 244 -24.01 -17.98 19.96
N ARG A 245 -23.45 -17.80 18.76
CA ARG A 245 -24.02 -18.30 17.49
C ARG A 245 -22.93 -19.09 16.74
N LYS A 246 -23.35 -20.22 16.13
CA LYS A 246 -22.51 -21.26 15.53
C LYS A 246 -21.54 -20.72 14.45
N PRO A 247 -20.23 -21.09 14.43
CA PRO A 247 -19.25 -20.54 13.49
C PRO A 247 -18.83 -21.42 12.29
N LEU A 248 -19.31 -22.66 12.13
CA LEU A 248 -18.71 -23.57 11.13
C LEU A 248 -19.22 -23.39 9.68
N GLU A 249 -20.53 -23.16 9.46
CA GLU A 249 -21.10 -23.04 8.10
C GLU A 249 -20.65 -21.77 7.35
N SER A 250 -20.40 -20.66 8.06
CA SER A 250 -20.04 -19.38 7.42
C SER A 250 -18.60 -19.34 6.89
N ILE A 251 -17.72 -20.20 7.39
CA ILE A 251 -16.31 -20.26 6.99
C ILE A 251 -16.16 -21.09 5.70
N GLU A 252 -16.90 -22.19 5.57
CA GLU A 252 -16.90 -23.03 4.37
C GLU A 252 -17.53 -22.32 3.17
N ILE A 253 -18.67 -21.65 3.35
CA ILE A 253 -19.34 -20.88 2.30
C ILE A 253 -18.40 -19.76 1.78
N ARG A 254 -17.71 -19.05 2.69
CA ARG A 254 -16.73 -18.01 2.30
C ARG A 254 -15.52 -18.57 1.56
N LYS A 255 -15.06 -19.80 1.88
CA LYS A 255 -13.98 -20.48 1.14
C LYS A 255 -14.40 -20.93 -0.26
N ILE A 256 -15.64 -21.38 -0.42
CA ILE A 256 -16.18 -21.81 -1.71
C ILE A 256 -16.38 -20.60 -2.63
N GLU A 257 -16.96 -19.50 -2.14
CA GLU A 257 -17.17 -18.28 -2.94
C GLU A 257 -15.87 -17.58 -3.33
N SER A 258 -14.88 -17.56 -2.44
CA SER A 258 -13.54 -17.02 -2.74
C SER A 258 -12.82 -17.79 -3.84
N SER A 259 -12.91 -19.13 -3.86
CA SER A 259 -12.36 -19.94 -4.95
C SER A 259 -13.03 -19.67 -6.30
N LYS A 260 -14.35 -19.45 -6.30
CA LYS A 260 -15.13 -19.17 -7.52
C LYS A 260 -14.81 -17.82 -8.13
N ILE A 261 -14.56 -16.80 -7.31
CA ILE A 261 -14.14 -15.47 -7.79
C ILE A 261 -12.72 -15.53 -8.34
N ALA A 262 -11.82 -16.26 -7.67
CA ALA A 262 -10.43 -16.41 -8.10
C ALA A 262 -10.27 -17.19 -9.41
N SER A 263 -11.20 -18.08 -9.74
CA SER A 263 -11.17 -18.89 -10.97
C SER A 263 -11.73 -18.20 -12.22
N ILE A 264 -12.33 -17.01 -12.12
CA ILE A 264 -12.90 -16.29 -13.28
C ILE A 264 -11.77 -15.81 -14.19
N SER A 265 -11.87 -16.18 -15.47
CA SER A 265 -10.92 -15.77 -16.52
C SER A 265 -11.57 -14.78 -17.47
N PHE A 266 -10.85 -13.70 -17.79
CA PHE A 266 -11.26 -12.71 -18.78
C PHE A 266 -10.40 -12.85 -20.04
N GLU A 267 -11.01 -12.63 -21.20
CA GLU A 267 -10.34 -12.65 -22.50
C GLU A 267 -9.55 -11.35 -22.78
N ASN A 268 -9.86 -10.26 -22.07
CA ASN A 268 -9.07 -9.04 -22.13
C ASN A 268 -7.74 -9.19 -21.36
N TYR A 269 -6.80 -9.93 -21.96
CA TYR A 269 -5.49 -10.25 -21.36
C TYR A 269 -4.67 -9.01 -20.93
N ARG A 270 -4.88 -7.86 -21.58
CA ARG A 270 -4.20 -6.60 -21.21
C ARG A 270 -4.70 -6.03 -19.88
N ASN A 271 -5.95 -6.29 -19.52
CA ASN A 271 -6.60 -5.75 -18.32
C ASN A 271 -7.09 -6.83 -17.34
N GLU A 272 -6.82 -8.11 -17.60
CA GLU A 272 -7.37 -9.26 -16.88
C GLU A 272 -7.27 -9.11 -15.35
N VAL A 273 -6.09 -8.73 -14.83
CA VAL A 273 -5.88 -8.52 -13.39
C VAL A 273 -6.77 -7.39 -12.86
N GLY A 274 -6.92 -6.30 -13.61
CA GLY A 274 -7.79 -5.19 -13.24
C GLY A 274 -9.28 -5.56 -13.30
N LEU A 275 -9.69 -6.36 -14.28
CA LEU A 275 -11.07 -6.82 -14.41
C LEU A 275 -11.45 -7.82 -13.32
N ARG A 276 -10.57 -8.75 -12.95
CA ARG A 276 -10.76 -9.65 -11.79
C ARG A 276 -10.94 -8.88 -10.49
N GLN A 277 -10.18 -7.80 -10.32
CA GLN A 277 -10.31 -6.92 -9.14
C GLN A 277 -11.64 -6.17 -9.14
N ILE A 278 -12.00 -5.52 -10.25
CA ILE A 278 -13.28 -4.83 -10.40
C ILE A 278 -14.44 -5.81 -10.15
N TYR A 279 -14.37 -7.01 -10.70
CA TYR A 279 -15.37 -8.06 -10.50
C TYR A 279 -15.52 -8.43 -9.02
N ALA A 280 -14.43 -8.67 -8.30
CA ALA A 280 -14.48 -9.03 -6.89
C ALA A 280 -15.07 -7.91 -6.02
N VAL A 281 -14.70 -6.66 -6.29
CA VAL A 281 -15.27 -5.50 -5.58
C VAL A 281 -16.77 -5.39 -5.82
N LEU A 282 -17.20 -5.48 -7.08
CA LEU A 282 -18.62 -5.46 -7.44
C LEU A 282 -19.40 -6.63 -6.85
N TYR A 283 -18.77 -7.81 -6.75
CA TYR A 283 -19.36 -8.97 -6.10
C TYR A 283 -19.66 -8.69 -4.63
N TYR A 284 -18.69 -8.20 -3.85
CA TYR A 284 -18.93 -7.89 -2.44
C TYR A 284 -19.91 -6.73 -2.26
N MET A 285 -19.82 -5.68 -3.10
CA MET A 285 -20.79 -4.58 -3.05
C MET A 285 -22.21 -5.04 -3.34
N LYS A 286 -22.38 -6.00 -4.25
CA LYS A 286 -23.68 -6.61 -4.53
C LYS A 286 -24.24 -7.38 -3.34
N GLN A 287 -23.37 -7.95 -2.50
CA GLN A 287 -23.75 -8.59 -1.24
C GLN A 287 -24.03 -7.59 -0.10
N GLY A 288 -24.10 -6.28 -0.39
CA GLY A 288 -24.39 -5.23 0.58
C GLY A 288 -23.19 -4.75 1.38
N VAL A 289 -21.96 -5.12 0.98
CA VAL A 289 -20.72 -4.65 1.62
C VAL A 289 -20.40 -3.24 1.10
N ASP A 290 -20.03 -2.31 1.99
CA ASP A 290 -19.61 -0.98 1.56
C ASP A 290 -18.32 -1.03 0.71
N PHE A 291 -18.10 -0.03 -0.14
CA PHE A 291 -16.96 -0.01 -1.08
C PHE A 291 -15.62 -0.27 -0.39
N THR A 292 -15.35 0.34 0.77
CA THR A 292 -14.06 0.21 1.47
C THR A 292 -13.85 -1.21 1.95
N SER A 293 -14.88 -1.80 2.56
CA SER A 293 -14.85 -3.18 3.03
C SER A 293 -14.78 -4.18 1.87
N ALA A 294 -15.45 -3.91 0.74
CA ALA A 294 -15.40 -4.73 -0.46
C ALA A 294 -14.01 -4.77 -1.09
N ILE A 295 -13.28 -3.64 -1.05
CA ILE A 295 -11.87 -3.56 -1.46
C ILE A 295 -11.01 -4.45 -0.58
N HIS A 296 -11.20 -4.42 0.74
CA HIS A 296 -10.43 -5.26 1.67
C HIS A 296 -10.65 -6.74 1.45
N GLU A 297 -11.89 -7.16 1.22
CA GLU A 297 -12.20 -8.55 0.93
C GLU A 297 -11.63 -8.97 -0.43
N ALA A 298 -11.72 -8.12 -1.45
CA ALA A 298 -11.08 -8.39 -2.76
C ALA A 298 -9.55 -8.52 -2.64
N LEU A 299 -8.88 -7.70 -1.82
CA LEU A 299 -7.43 -7.79 -1.58
C LEU A 299 -7.02 -9.13 -0.95
N ARG A 300 -7.86 -9.71 -0.08
CA ARG A 300 -7.59 -11.03 0.51
C ARG A 300 -7.63 -12.15 -0.54
N LEU A 301 -8.44 -12.02 -1.59
CA LEU A 301 -8.52 -12.98 -2.69
C LEU A 301 -7.32 -12.88 -3.64
N PHE A 302 -6.71 -11.71 -3.75
CA PHE A 302 -5.58 -11.44 -4.65
C PHE A 302 -4.34 -10.98 -3.87
N PRO A 303 -3.74 -11.82 -3.01
CA PRO A 303 -2.60 -11.45 -2.16
C PRO A 303 -1.32 -11.11 -2.95
N ASN A 304 -1.29 -11.41 -4.25
CA ASN A 304 -0.24 -11.02 -5.18
C ASN A 304 -0.28 -9.53 -5.54
N VAL A 305 -1.37 -8.83 -5.17
CA VAL A 305 -1.59 -7.41 -5.37
C VAL A 305 -1.28 -6.71 -4.05
N LYS A 306 0.01 -6.55 -3.73
CA LYS A 306 0.47 -6.03 -2.43
C LYS A 306 0.29 -4.52 -2.22
N HIS A 307 -0.38 -3.81 -3.12
CA HIS A 307 -0.53 -2.36 -3.04
C HIS A 307 -1.98 -1.97 -2.86
N TYR A 308 -2.28 -1.37 -1.70
CA TYR A 308 -3.55 -0.70 -1.40
C TYR A 308 -3.96 0.28 -2.52
N ASN A 309 -2.95 0.89 -3.16
CA ASN A 309 -3.09 1.82 -4.29
C ASN A 309 -3.25 1.14 -5.66
N THR A 310 -3.64 -0.13 -5.75
CA THR A 310 -4.00 -0.70 -7.05
C THR A 310 -5.46 -1.05 -7.17
N ILE A 311 -6.19 -1.29 -6.08
CA ILE A 311 -7.64 -1.55 -6.22
C ILE A 311 -8.43 -0.24 -6.11
N GLU A 312 -8.18 0.63 -5.13
CA GLU A 312 -8.79 1.99 -5.16
C GLU A 312 -8.35 2.79 -6.40
N ASP A 313 -7.08 2.66 -6.79
CA ASP A 313 -6.50 3.44 -7.88
C ASP A 313 -6.80 2.84 -9.27
N LYS A 314 -6.97 1.52 -9.43
CA LYS A 314 -7.39 0.92 -10.72
C LYS A 314 -8.92 0.81 -10.86
N CYS A 315 -9.62 0.46 -9.78
CA CYS A 315 -11.07 0.22 -9.80
C CYS A 315 -11.86 1.53 -9.77
N ALA A 316 -11.45 2.53 -8.98
CA ALA A 316 -12.17 3.81 -8.88
C ALA A 316 -11.44 4.96 -9.59
N ARG A 317 -10.13 5.20 -9.38
CA ARG A 317 -9.46 6.38 -10.00
C ARG A 317 -9.17 6.22 -11.49
N ARG A 318 -8.55 5.12 -11.93
CA ARG A 318 -8.27 4.89 -13.35
C ARG A 318 -9.51 4.59 -14.15
N PHE A 319 -10.53 3.97 -13.57
CA PHE A 319 -11.79 3.65 -14.25
C PHE A 319 -12.82 4.79 -14.16
N ALA A 320 -13.19 5.22 -12.95
CA ALA A 320 -14.25 6.18 -12.67
C ALA A 320 -13.77 7.59 -12.25
N GLY A 321 -12.46 7.84 -12.21
CA GLY A 321 -11.88 9.11 -11.75
C GLY A 321 -11.83 9.28 -10.24
N ASN A 322 -12.87 8.85 -9.51
CA ASN A 322 -12.93 8.86 -8.06
C ASN A 322 -13.93 7.81 -7.51
N VAL A 323 -13.89 7.57 -6.20
CA VAL A 323 -14.73 6.57 -5.51
C VAL A 323 -16.22 6.94 -5.56
N GLY A 324 -16.57 8.22 -5.40
CA GLY A 324 -17.96 8.68 -5.44
C GLY A 324 -18.63 8.40 -6.79
N THR A 325 -17.92 8.65 -7.89
CA THR A 325 -18.39 8.34 -9.25
C THR A 325 -18.55 6.83 -9.47
N PHE A 326 -17.64 6.01 -8.95
CA PHE A 326 -17.75 4.55 -9.03
C PHE A 326 -19.02 4.03 -8.33
N ILE A 327 -19.25 4.47 -7.09
CA ILE A 327 -20.42 4.09 -6.30
C ILE A 327 -21.70 4.55 -6.99
N ALA A 328 -21.74 5.80 -7.49
CA ALA A 328 -22.90 6.32 -8.23
C ALA A 328 -23.23 5.48 -9.48
N TRP A 329 -22.23 5.04 -10.25
CA TRP A 329 -22.44 4.15 -11.39
C TRP A 329 -22.94 2.76 -11.00
N PHE A 330 -22.48 2.24 -9.87
CA PHE A 330 -22.95 0.97 -9.34
C PHE A 330 -24.43 1.06 -8.91
N GLU A 331 -24.77 2.06 -8.09
CA GLU A 331 -26.12 2.25 -7.55
C GLU A 331 -27.16 2.59 -8.62
N SER A 332 -26.76 3.36 -9.63
CA SER A 332 -27.61 3.70 -10.79
C SER A 332 -27.71 2.59 -11.84
N GLY A 333 -26.96 1.49 -11.68
CA GLY A 333 -26.92 0.38 -12.66
C GLY A 333 -26.16 0.70 -13.95
N GLN A 334 -25.48 1.85 -14.04
CA GLN A 334 -24.72 2.27 -15.23
C GLN A 334 -23.36 1.59 -15.37
N ILE A 335 -22.88 0.92 -14.31
CA ILE A 335 -21.49 0.43 -14.24
C ILE A 335 -21.12 -0.57 -15.33
N LEU A 336 -22.04 -1.44 -15.76
CA LEU A 336 -21.79 -2.40 -16.84
C LEU A 336 -21.52 -1.69 -18.18
N GLY A 337 -22.33 -0.68 -18.51
CA GLY A 337 -22.13 0.12 -19.73
C GLY A 337 -20.81 0.88 -19.67
N LYS A 338 -20.47 1.48 -18.52
CA LYS A 338 -19.19 2.17 -18.34
C LYS A 338 -17.99 1.26 -18.48
N LEU A 339 -18.08 0.03 -17.96
CA LEU A 339 -17.04 -0.98 -18.12
C LEU A 339 -16.88 -1.40 -19.60
N GLN A 340 -17.99 -1.61 -20.32
CA GLN A 340 -17.98 -1.89 -21.76
C GLN A 340 -17.29 -0.77 -22.55
N ASP A 341 -17.67 0.47 -22.31
CA ASP A 341 -17.13 1.64 -23.03
C ASP A 341 -15.62 1.81 -22.80
N LYS A 342 -15.16 1.51 -21.58
CA LYS A 342 -13.77 1.69 -21.14
C LYS A 342 -12.84 0.59 -21.64
N PHE A 343 -13.26 -0.65 -21.48
CA PHE A 343 -12.40 -1.81 -21.65
C PHE A 343 -12.68 -2.57 -22.94
N HIS A 344 -13.74 -2.20 -23.67
CA HIS A 344 -14.15 -2.82 -24.92
C HIS A 344 -14.26 -4.34 -24.77
N PHE A 345 -15.15 -4.80 -23.88
CA PHE A 345 -15.27 -6.23 -23.60
C PHE A 345 -15.67 -7.03 -24.84
N SER A 346 -15.15 -8.26 -24.92
CA SER A 346 -15.74 -9.32 -25.74
C SER A 346 -17.09 -9.74 -25.18
N ASP A 347 -17.86 -10.50 -25.95
CA ASP A 347 -19.14 -11.06 -25.49
C ASP A 347 -18.95 -11.93 -24.24
N HIS A 348 -17.83 -12.65 -24.11
CA HIS A 348 -17.49 -13.43 -22.93
C HIS A 348 -17.32 -12.55 -21.68
N ASP A 349 -16.44 -11.54 -21.76
CA ASP A 349 -16.15 -10.63 -20.65
C ASP A 349 -17.39 -9.81 -20.26
N TYR A 350 -18.18 -9.37 -21.23
CA TYR A 350 -19.46 -8.68 -21.00
C TYR A 350 -20.45 -9.58 -20.24
N ASN A 351 -20.59 -10.84 -20.66
CA ASN A 351 -21.49 -11.79 -20.01
C ASN A 351 -21.06 -12.14 -18.58
N ILE A 352 -19.77 -12.18 -18.27
CA ILE A 352 -19.27 -12.35 -16.90
C ILE A 352 -19.81 -11.24 -15.98
N PHE A 353 -19.64 -9.97 -16.37
CA PHE A 353 -20.11 -8.84 -15.56
C PHE A 353 -21.63 -8.70 -15.57
N LYS A 354 -22.29 -8.98 -16.69
CA LYS A 354 -23.76 -9.01 -16.78
C LYS A 354 -24.33 -10.03 -15.81
N ASN A 355 -23.84 -11.26 -15.81
CA ASN A 355 -24.29 -12.30 -14.88
C ASN A 355 -24.05 -11.91 -13.42
N LEU A 356 -22.92 -11.25 -13.13
CA LEU A 356 -22.68 -10.69 -11.81
C LEU A 356 -23.72 -9.65 -11.42
N LEU A 357 -24.09 -8.72 -12.30
CA LEU A 357 -24.90 -7.56 -11.95
C LEU A 357 -26.42 -7.80 -12.12
N SER A 358 -26.83 -8.81 -12.89
CA SER A 358 -28.24 -9.06 -13.24
C SER A 358 -29.08 -9.74 -12.14
N ASN A 359 -28.48 -10.38 -11.12
CA ASN A 359 -29.28 -10.99 -10.04
C ASN A 359 -29.56 -9.99 -8.90
N ARG A 360 -30.58 -9.13 -9.01
CA ARG A 360 -31.28 -8.66 -7.80
C ARG A 360 -32.23 -9.78 -7.38
N GLN A 361 -31.92 -10.47 -6.29
CA GLN A 361 -32.96 -11.06 -5.44
C GLN A 361 -32.96 -10.25 -4.14
#